data_AF-A0A957UE70-F1
#
_entry.id   AF-A0A957UE70-F1
#
_cell.length_a   1.000
_cell.length_b   1.000
_cell.length_c   1.000
_cell.angle_alpha   90.00
_cell.angle_beta   90.00
_cell.angle_gamma   90.00
#
_symmetry.space_group_name_H-M   'P 1'
#
loop_
_entity.id
_entity.type
_entity.pdbx_description
1 polymer ?
#
loop_
_entity_poly.entity_id
_entity_poly.type
_entity_poly.pdbx_seq_one_letter_code
_entity_poly.pdbx_strand_id
1 'polypeptide(L)' 'MNAVSSVQVSIGATEAHSRFADLLKRVHRGREHLIIEKGGIAKAGLKA' A
#
# COMPACT_ATOMS: atom_id res chain seq x y z
N MET A 1 -21.31 12.58 6.47
CA MET A 1 -20.43 11.80 5.56
C MET A 1 -19.19 11.43 6.36
N ASN A 2 -19.04 10.17 6.77
CA ASN A 2 -17.86 9.70 7.49
C ASN A 2 -16.74 9.49 6.46
N ALA A 3 -15.69 10.32 6.51
CA ALA A 3 -14.47 10.06 5.76
C ALA A 3 -13.88 8.74 6.29
N VAL A 4 -13.97 7.68 5.50
CA VAL A 4 -13.27 6.42 5.82
C VAL A 4 -11.79 6.76 5.70
N SER A 5 -11.12 6.92 6.85
CA SER A 5 -9.71 7.28 6.89
C SER A 5 -8.90 6.12 6.31
N SER A 6 -8.35 6.32 5.11
CA SER A 6 -7.49 5.35 4.45
C SER A 6 -6.15 5.28 5.20
N VAL A 7 -5.74 4.09 5.61
CA VAL A 7 -4.52 3.91 6.43
C VAL A 7 -3.31 3.84 5.52
N GLN A 8 -2.27 4.62 5.83
CA GLN A 8 -0.99 4.51 5.15
C GLN A 8 -0.20 3.31 5.69
N VAL A 9 0.28 2.45 4.80
CA VAL A 9 1.01 1.22 5.16
C VAL A 9 2.31 1.16 4.37
N SER A 10 3.45 1.11 5.06
CA SER A 10 4.75 0.87 4.45
C SER A 10 5.03 -0.63 4.34
N ILE A 11 5.49 -1.07 3.18
CA ILE A 11 5.87 -2.46 2.90
C ILE A 11 7.19 -2.53 2.14
N GLY A 12 7.97 -3.59 2.36
CA GLY A 12 9.21 -3.81 1.62
C GLY A 12 8.95 -4.21 0.16
N ALA A 13 9.86 -3.84 -0.74
CA ALA A 13 9.78 -4.15 -2.17
C ALA A 13 9.62 -5.66 -2.46
N THR A 14 10.30 -6.52 -1.69
CA THR A 14 10.18 -7.98 -1.81
C THR A 14 8.78 -8.47 -1.42
N GLU A 15 8.21 -7.93 -0.34
CA GLU A 15 6.84 -8.28 0.08
C GLU A 15 5.79 -7.76 -0.91
N ALA A 16 5.98 -6.53 -1.41
CA ALA A 16 5.14 -5.93 -2.42
C ALA A 16 5.06 -6.79 -3.69
N HIS A 17 6.20 -7.36 -4.11
CA HIS A 17 6.27 -8.27 -5.23
C HIS A 17 5.57 -9.61 -4.93
N SER A 18 5.89 -10.26 -3.81
CA SER A 18 5.34 -11.57 -3.47
C SER A 18 3.83 -11.57 -3.22
N ARG A 19 3.26 -10.44 -2.80
CA ARG A 19 1.83 -10.33 -2.42
C ARG A 19 1.05 -9.31 -3.26
N PHE A 20 1.56 -8.98 -4.44
CA PHE A 20 1.08 -7.86 -5.27
C PHE A 20 -0.44 -7.85 -5.48
N ALA A 21 -1.03 -9.00 -5.85
CA ALA A 21 -2.45 -9.09 -6.15
C ALA A 21 -3.35 -8.80 -4.94
N ASP A 22 -2.98 -9.25 -3.74
CA ASP A 22 -3.78 -9.02 -2.55
C ASP A 22 -3.64 -7.58 -2.01
N LEU A 23 -2.44 -7.03 -2.13
CA LEU A 23 -2.16 -5.62 -1.85
C LEU A 23 -2.98 -4.69 -2.76
N LEU A 24 -3.08 -5.01 -4.05
CA LEU A 24 -3.92 -4.28 -5.00
C LEU A 24 -5.41 -4.27 -4.61
N LYS A 25 -5.94 -5.41 -4.18
CA LYS A 25 -7.34 -5.50 -3.72
C LYS A 25 -7.58 -4.65 -2.46
N ARG A 26 -6.60 -4.57 -1.55
CA ARG A 26 -6.69 -3.75 -0.32
C ARG A 26 -6.74 -2.27 -0.65
N VAL A 27 -5.85 -1.83 -1.54
CA VAL A 27 -5.83 -0.45 -2.03
C VAL A 27 -7.14 -0.13 -2.74
N HIS A 28 -7.55 -0.94 -3.72
CA HIS A 28 -8.75 -0.70 -4.52
C HIS A 28 -10.04 -0.61 -3.69
N ARG A 29 -10.12 -1.32 -2.55
CA ARG A 29 -11.25 -1.21 -1.61
C ARG A 29 -11.25 0.11 -0.82
N GLY A 30 -10.33 1.04 -1.11
CA GLY A 30 -10.19 2.33 -0.43
C GLY A 30 -9.75 2.20 1.03
N ARG A 31 -9.22 1.04 1.43
CA ARG A 31 -8.87 0.76 2.82
C ARG A 31 -7.47 1.28 3.15
N GLU A 32 -6.58 1.32 2.17
CA GLU A 32 -5.15 1.55 2.42
C GLU A 32 -4.45 2.29 1.28
N HIS A 33 -3.44 3.06 1.64
CA HIS A 33 -2.44 3.61 0.74
C HIS A 33 -1.10 2.93 1.03
N LEU A 34 -0.53 2.27 0.03
CA LEU A 34 0.72 1.54 0.18
C LEU A 34 1.91 2.43 -0.15
N ILE A 35 2.93 2.40 0.69
CA ILE A 35 4.26 2.92 0.41
C ILE A 35 5.20 1.72 0.28
N ILE A 36 5.87 1.63 -0.87
CA ILE A 36 6.84 0.57 -1.12
C ILE A 36 8.24 1.10 -0.81
N GLU A 37 8.93 0.41 0.08
CA GLU A 37 10.25 0.78 0.57
C GLU A 37 11.32 -0.21 0.10
N LYS A 38 12.54 0.30 -0.10
CA LYS A 38 13.73 -0.52 -0.33
C LYS A 38 14.87 0.02 0.52
N GLY A 39 15.35 -0.79 1.46
CA GLY A 39 16.39 -0.39 2.41
C GLY A 39 15.95 0.74 3.35
N GLY A 40 14.68 0.73 3.78
CA GLY A 40 14.10 1.76 4.66
C GLY A 40 13.82 3.10 3.97
N ILE A 41 13.95 3.17 2.64
CA ILE A 41 13.70 4.38 1.85
C ILE A 41 12.47 4.14 0.98
N ALA A 42 11.48 5.03 1.05
CA ALA A 42 10.32 5.02 0.18
C ALA A 42 10.72 5.21 -1.30
N LYS A 43 10.20 4.35 -2.19
CA LYS A 43 10.51 4.37 -3.62
C LYS A 43 9.28 4.51 -4.51
N ALA A 44 8.13 4.00 -4.07
CA ALA A 44 6.88 4.08 -4.83
C ALA A 44 5.68 4.14 -3.89
N GLY A 45 4.54 4.63 -4.40
CA GLY A 45 3.28 4.69 -3.68
C GLY A 45 2.12 4.22 -4.55
N LEU A 46 1.14 3.56 -3.92
CA LEU A 46 -0.09 3.12 -4.58
C LEU A 46 -1.31 3.48 -3.73
N LYS A 47 -2.26 4.18 -4.34
CA LYS A 47 -3.54 4.59 -3.75
C LYS A 47 -4.67 4.36 -4.76
N ALA A 48 -5.88 4.13 -4.26
CA ALA A 48 -7.09 4.01 -5.09
C ALA A 48 -7.68 5.38 -5.43
#